data_AF-H0HXR4-F1
#
_entry.id   AF-H0HXR4-F1
#
_cell.length_a   1.000
_cell.length_b   1.000
_cell.length_c   1.000
_cell.angle_alpha   90.00
_cell.angle_beta   90.00
_cell.angle_gamma   90.00
#
_symmetry.space_group_name_H-M   'P 1'
#
loop_
_entity.id
_entity.type
_entity.pdbx_description
1 polymer ?
#
loop_
_entity_poly.entity_id
_entity_poly.type
_entity_poly.pdbx_seq_one_letter_code
_entity_poly.pdbx_strand_id
1 'polypeptide(L)'
;MLNICRLSFSLLALLTYIQTSFAVEPKLLSAPATAQNADRALIFVHGLLGAAEGSFANWPEIIADDDTELPGHGKLSDFAVYSVDYQADFLSQAKLDEVAVGVSRDLAASQIFRRHRHVWLVAHSMGGLILKRSLTLWVQERKELLIDRIMAVGLLGVPSNGAPLADLVKKHGIDRIALTFGWNGALLEDLTTNSGSYLTSLETNWEGLKRNRDTGEPRRFTPVISCGYEEKPQLAGSDWWGGRVWDALVGSVIDSTVVPDLFAKTACHDRRHFSVRHTDLIKPTDQNDTVHVWLRNLIITSITKGASENRVELSTRPPSARSSEATGRVDFNLYDRVATLNQGHDVRNLDQQTGLSTHPERIVFANSPSEEQANSLVLRGGPFLGSTLLDAWYAAAAKNTCLKVEASVDRLKIILAVDGKTVQCSGGAMVCKGQSCT
;
A
#
# COMPACT_ATOMS: atom_id res chain seq x y z
N MET A 1 -66.97 -2.75 -9.58
CA MET A 1 -65.88 -3.10 -10.51
C MET A 1 -65.23 -1.82 -10.99
N LEU A 2 -63.90 -1.75 -11.08
CA LEU A 2 -63.02 -0.58 -11.26
C LEU A 2 -62.76 0.29 -10.02
N ASN A 3 -61.71 -0.06 -9.25
CA ASN A 3 -60.80 0.90 -8.56
C ASN A 3 -59.70 0.20 -7.71
N ILE A 4 -59.05 -0.85 -8.22
CA ILE A 4 -57.94 -1.53 -7.49
C ILE A 4 -56.63 -1.62 -8.32
N CYS A 5 -56.62 -1.18 -9.59
CA CYS A 5 -55.52 -1.51 -10.51
C CYS A 5 -54.43 -0.43 -10.69
N ARG A 6 -54.32 0.59 -9.82
CA ARG A 6 -53.34 1.70 -10.01
C ARG A 6 -52.27 1.86 -8.92
N LEU A 7 -52.30 1.08 -7.83
CA LEU A 7 -51.29 1.20 -6.77
C LEU A 7 -50.08 0.25 -6.90
N SER A 8 -50.07 -0.66 -7.87
CA SER A 8 -49.04 -1.71 -7.96
C SER A 8 -47.83 -1.34 -8.84
N PHE A 9 -47.90 -0.28 -9.64
CA PHE A 9 -46.82 0.09 -10.58
C PHE A 9 -45.83 1.13 -10.03
N SER A 10 -46.20 1.92 -9.02
CA SER A 10 -45.28 2.92 -8.44
C SER A 10 -44.33 2.34 -7.38
N LEU A 11 -44.66 1.19 -6.77
CA LEU A 11 -43.77 0.53 -5.81
C LEU A 11 -42.67 -0.29 -6.50
N LEU A 12 -42.89 -0.75 -7.73
CA LEU A 12 -41.90 -1.52 -8.49
C LEU A 12 -40.80 -0.64 -9.11
N ALA A 13 -41.09 0.64 -9.40
CA ALA A 13 -40.10 1.60 -9.91
C ALA A 13 -39.21 2.20 -8.82
N LEU A 14 -39.63 2.17 -7.54
CA LEU A 14 -38.83 2.62 -6.41
C LEU A 14 -37.84 1.55 -5.91
N LEU A 15 -38.04 0.28 -6.28
CA LEU A 15 -37.18 -0.85 -5.88
C LEU A 15 -36.05 -1.14 -6.89
N THR A 16 -36.05 -0.52 -8.08
CA THR A 16 -35.03 -0.74 -9.12
C THR A 16 -33.90 0.30 -9.17
N TYR A 17 -33.90 1.28 -8.26
CA TYR A 17 -32.83 2.30 -8.20
C TYR A 17 -32.06 2.27 -6.87
N ILE A 18 -31.89 1.08 -6.29
CA ILE A 18 -30.74 0.83 -5.44
C ILE A 18 -29.69 0.24 -6.38
N GLN A 19 -29.06 1.08 -7.21
CA GLN A 19 -27.75 0.72 -7.73
C GLN A 19 -26.85 0.66 -6.51
N THR A 20 -26.69 -0.54 -5.95
CA THR A 20 -25.58 -0.80 -5.04
C THR A 20 -24.34 -0.49 -5.86
N SER A 21 -23.73 0.68 -5.63
CA SER A 21 -22.43 1.02 -6.18
C SER A 21 -21.46 -0.02 -5.66
N PHE A 22 -21.30 -1.12 -6.40
CA PHE A 22 -20.29 -2.12 -6.14
C PHE A 22 -18.95 -1.37 -6.17
N ALA A 23 -18.14 -1.59 -5.14
CA ALA A 23 -16.79 -1.05 -5.12
C ALA A 23 -16.09 -1.42 -6.43
N VAL A 24 -15.55 -0.45 -7.14
CA VAL A 24 -14.77 -0.71 -8.34
C VAL A 24 -13.44 -1.27 -7.85
N GLU A 25 -13.24 -2.58 -8.02
CA GLU A 25 -11.99 -3.20 -7.61
C GLU A 25 -10.83 -2.56 -8.39
N PRO A 26 -9.73 -2.16 -7.73
CA PRO A 26 -8.59 -1.60 -8.44
C PRO A 26 -8.08 -2.60 -9.48
N LYS A 27 -7.75 -2.09 -10.65
CA LYS A 27 -7.41 -2.90 -11.81
C LYS A 27 -6.01 -3.46 -11.67
N LEU A 28 -5.86 -4.78 -11.82
CA LEU A 28 -4.55 -5.42 -11.94
C LEU A 28 -3.97 -5.11 -13.32
N LEU A 29 -2.85 -4.39 -13.36
CA LEU A 29 -2.15 -4.02 -14.59
C LEU A 29 -1.09 -5.05 -14.97
N SER A 30 -0.37 -5.59 -13.98
CA SER A 30 0.62 -6.65 -14.19
C SER A 30 0.60 -7.64 -13.04
N ALA A 31 0.54 -8.93 -13.37
CA ALA A 31 0.63 -10.02 -12.41
C ALA A 31 2.10 -10.25 -12.02
N PRO A 32 2.36 -10.69 -10.79
CA PRO A 32 3.73 -10.99 -10.37
C PRO A 32 4.32 -12.11 -11.24
N ALA A 33 5.62 -12.03 -11.54
CA ALA A 33 6.33 -13.05 -12.34
C ALA A 33 6.20 -14.48 -11.78
N THR A 34 5.95 -14.62 -10.48
CA THR A 34 5.70 -15.90 -9.83
C THR A 34 4.39 -15.89 -9.05
N ALA A 35 3.50 -16.86 -9.35
CA ALA A 35 2.17 -16.97 -8.73
C ALA A 35 2.21 -17.18 -7.19
N GLN A 36 3.37 -17.54 -6.63
CA GLN A 36 3.58 -17.77 -5.20
C GLN A 36 4.07 -16.51 -4.43
N ASN A 37 4.38 -15.40 -5.13
CA ASN A 37 4.96 -14.18 -4.57
C ASN A 37 4.01 -12.97 -4.46
N ALA A 38 2.69 -13.21 -4.50
CA ALA A 38 1.64 -12.18 -4.40
C ALA A 38 1.51 -11.51 -3.01
N ASP A 39 2.63 -11.20 -2.36
CA ASP A 39 2.69 -10.55 -1.05
C ASP A 39 2.99 -9.06 -1.13
N ARG A 40 3.38 -8.60 -2.32
CA ARG A 40 3.90 -7.26 -2.59
C ARG A 40 3.03 -6.63 -3.67
N ALA A 41 2.44 -5.48 -3.34
CA ALA A 41 1.64 -4.71 -4.27
C ALA A 41 2.21 -3.31 -4.45
N LEU A 42 2.28 -2.87 -5.70
CA LEU A 42 2.46 -1.48 -6.07
C LEU A 42 1.13 -0.98 -6.63
N ILE A 43 0.53 0.02 -5.98
CA ILE A 43 -0.76 0.59 -6.39
C ILE A 43 -0.53 2.00 -6.88
N PHE A 44 -0.96 2.25 -8.11
CA PHE A 44 -0.95 3.54 -8.74
C PHE A 44 -2.30 4.26 -8.60
N VAL A 45 -2.26 5.57 -8.33
CA VAL A 45 -3.45 6.43 -8.24
C VAL A 45 -3.28 7.60 -9.21
N HIS A 46 -4.04 7.58 -10.31
CA HIS A 46 -3.92 8.59 -11.36
C HIS A 46 -4.44 9.96 -10.91
N GLY A 47 -4.13 11.01 -11.68
CA GLY A 47 -4.64 12.36 -11.48
C GLY A 47 -5.88 12.69 -12.30
N LEU A 48 -6.13 13.99 -12.46
CA LEU A 48 -7.21 14.54 -13.29
C LEU A 48 -7.05 14.13 -14.76
N LEU A 49 -8.17 13.81 -15.43
CA LEU A 49 -8.23 13.23 -16.79
C LEU A 49 -7.48 11.89 -16.94
N GLY A 50 -7.00 11.33 -15.84
CA GLY A 50 -6.41 10.01 -15.84
C GLY A 50 -7.48 8.92 -15.90
N ALA A 51 -7.01 7.71 -16.18
CA ALA A 51 -7.79 6.49 -16.06
C ALA A 51 -6.86 5.41 -15.50
N ALA A 52 -7.43 4.35 -14.93
CA ALA A 52 -6.62 3.25 -14.40
C ALA A 52 -5.67 2.68 -15.47
N GLU A 53 -6.13 2.58 -16.71
CA GLU A 53 -5.31 2.23 -17.88
C GLU A 53 -4.76 3.48 -18.59
N GLY A 54 -3.51 3.41 -19.00
CA GLY A 54 -2.90 4.42 -19.88
C GLY A 54 -2.32 5.64 -19.18
N SER A 55 -2.78 6.00 -17.96
CA SER A 55 -2.13 7.09 -17.21
C SER A 55 -0.66 6.80 -16.92
N PHE A 56 -0.35 5.56 -16.53
CA PHE A 56 0.98 5.13 -16.10
C PHE A 56 1.82 4.51 -17.23
N ALA A 57 1.43 4.67 -18.49
CA ALA A 57 2.19 4.21 -19.67
C ALA A 57 2.82 2.81 -19.47
N ASN A 58 4.15 2.73 -19.53
CA ASN A 58 4.93 1.48 -19.49
C ASN A 58 5.31 1.02 -18.08
N TRP A 59 4.80 1.65 -17.01
CA TRP A 59 5.14 1.24 -15.64
C TRP A 59 4.92 -0.27 -15.38
N PRO A 60 3.79 -0.88 -15.79
CA PRO A 60 3.55 -2.31 -15.53
C PRO A 60 4.62 -3.21 -16.17
N GLU A 61 5.01 -2.91 -17.41
CA GLU A 61 6.02 -3.65 -18.17
C GLU A 61 7.42 -3.40 -17.59
N ILE A 62 7.78 -2.14 -17.31
CA ILE A 62 9.08 -1.77 -16.73
C ILE A 62 9.28 -2.45 -15.37
N ILE A 63 8.24 -2.51 -14.53
CA ILE A 63 8.30 -3.20 -13.24
C ILE A 63 8.43 -4.71 -13.43
N ALA A 64 7.64 -5.31 -14.34
CA ALA A 64 7.69 -6.74 -14.61
C ALA A 64 9.06 -7.21 -15.16
N ASP A 65 9.76 -6.34 -15.88
CA ASP A 65 11.09 -6.63 -16.43
C ASP A 65 12.24 -6.27 -15.46
N ASP A 66 11.96 -5.60 -14.33
CA ASP A 66 12.99 -5.12 -13.41
C ASP A 66 13.38 -6.20 -12.39
N ASP A 67 14.48 -6.88 -12.68
CA ASP A 67 15.03 -7.95 -11.86
C ASP A 67 15.90 -7.47 -10.69
N THR A 68 15.81 -6.20 -10.29
CA THR A 68 16.52 -5.68 -9.12
C THR A 68 16.15 -6.49 -7.86
N GLU A 69 17.16 -7.11 -7.24
CA GLU A 69 17.03 -7.79 -5.95
C GLU A 69 16.78 -6.80 -4.81
N LEU A 70 15.74 -7.06 -4.03
CA LEU A 70 15.31 -6.28 -2.88
C LEU A 70 15.64 -7.05 -1.59
N PRO A 71 16.34 -6.44 -0.62
CA PRO A 71 16.79 -7.14 0.58
C PRO A 71 15.65 -7.85 1.34
N GLY A 72 15.71 -9.18 1.38
CA GLY A 72 14.71 -10.02 2.05
C GLY A 72 13.32 -10.01 1.40
N HIS A 73 13.20 -9.41 0.21
CA HIS A 73 11.93 -9.15 -0.46
C HIS A 73 11.93 -9.60 -1.92
N GLY A 74 12.81 -10.49 -2.37
CA GLY A 74 12.83 -10.99 -3.77
C GLY A 74 13.13 -9.89 -4.79
N LYS A 75 12.63 -10.03 -6.03
CA LYS A 75 12.89 -9.06 -7.11
C LYS A 75 11.78 -8.03 -7.24
N LEU A 76 12.04 -6.88 -7.87
CA LEU A 76 10.99 -5.91 -8.18
C LEU A 76 9.94 -6.48 -9.15
N SER A 77 10.36 -7.32 -10.11
CA SER A 77 9.52 -8.07 -11.05
C SER A 77 8.50 -9.03 -10.42
N ASP A 78 8.63 -9.33 -9.13
CA ASP A 78 7.65 -10.12 -8.39
C ASP A 78 6.48 -9.29 -7.82
N PHE A 79 6.43 -7.97 -8.04
CA PHE A 79 5.34 -7.14 -7.51
C PHE A 79 4.07 -7.31 -8.34
N ALA A 80 2.92 -7.39 -7.67
CA ALA A 80 1.64 -7.17 -8.33
C ALA A 80 1.43 -5.67 -8.53
N VAL A 81 1.12 -5.25 -9.76
CA VAL A 81 0.91 -3.84 -10.08
C VAL A 81 -0.58 -3.57 -10.26
N TYR A 82 -1.12 -2.65 -9.48
CA TYR A 82 -2.51 -2.23 -9.51
C TYR A 82 -2.64 -0.76 -9.89
N SER A 83 -3.81 -0.38 -10.38
CA SER A 83 -4.19 1.01 -10.60
C SER A 83 -5.61 1.25 -10.11
N VAL A 84 -5.79 2.32 -9.35
CA VAL A 84 -7.10 2.76 -8.85
C VAL A 84 -7.81 3.52 -9.94
N ASP A 85 -9.03 3.08 -10.26
CA ASP A 85 -9.90 3.78 -11.19
C ASP A 85 -10.90 4.63 -10.42
N TYR A 86 -11.07 5.89 -10.81
CA TYR A 86 -12.12 6.75 -10.30
C TYR A 86 -12.48 7.82 -11.32
N GLN A 87 -13.69 8.37 -11.22
CA GLN A 87 -14.12 9.42 -12.14
C GLN A 87 -13.32 10.70 -11.90
N ALA A 88 -12.31 10.92 -12.76
CA ALA A 88 -11.42 12.08 -12.72
C ALA A 88 -11.62 13.01 -13.93
N ASP A 89 -12.73 12.88 -14.64
CA ASP A 89 -13.08 13.77 -15.74
C ASP A 89 -13.65 15.11 -15.22
N PHE A 90 -13.64 16.13 -16.07
CA PHE A 90 -14.18 17.46 -15.73
C PHE A 90 -15.72 17.53 -15.73
N LEU A 91 -16.39 16.49 -16.23
CA LEU A 91 -17.85 16.38 -16.20
C LEU A 91 -18.35 15.88 -14.84
N SER A 92 -17.45 15.31 -14.04
CA SER A 92 -17.73 14.86 -12.69
C SER A 92 -18.31 15.99 -11.86
N GLN A 93 -19.45 15.69 -11.24
CA GLN A 93 -20.10 16.58 -10.28
C GLN A 93 -19.56 16.34 -8.87
N ALA A 94 -18.73 15.31 -8.69
CA ALA A 94 -18.22 14.92 -7.40
C ALA A 94 -17.15 15.91 -6.93
N LYS A 95 -17.22 16.25 -5.64
CA LYS A 95 -16.16 16.99 -4.95
C LYS A 95 -14.97 16.08 -4.68
N LEU A 96 -13.81 16.67 -4.42
CA LEU A 96 -12.59 15.91 -4.12
C LEU A 96 -12.81 14.99 -2.91
N ASP A 97 -13.50 15.48 -1.88
CA ASP A 97 -13.82 14.70 -0.68
C ASP A 97 -14.72 13.49 -0.99
N GLU A 98 -15.72 13.64 -1.86
CA GLU A 98 -16.62 12.56 -2.24
C GLU A 98 -15.89 11.48 -3.04
N VAL A 99 -15.03 11.89 -3.98
CA VAL A 99 -14.15 10.98 -4.73
C VAL A 99 -13.22 10.24 -3.78
N ALA A 100 -12.62 10.94 -2.82
CA ALA A 100 -11.73 10.33 -1.83
C ALA A 100 -12.44 9.34 -0.90
N VAL A 101 -13.68 9.62 -0.48
CA VAL A 101 -14.49 8.66 0.29
C VAL A 101 -14.75 7.40 -0.54
N GLY A 102 -15.11 7.55 -1.82
CA GLY A 102 -15.29 6.41 -2.74
C GLY A 102 -14.03 5.57 -2.87
N VAL A 103 -12.90 6.20 -3.21
CA VAL A 103 -11.59 5.53 -3.36
C VAL A 103 -11.15 4.88 -2.05
N SER A 104 -11.33 5.55 -0.90
CA SER A 104 -11.02 5.01 0.42
C SER A 104 -11.80 3.73 0.72
N ARG A 105 -13.11 3.73 0.42
CA ARG A 105 -13.98 2.57 0.63
C ARG A 105 -13.60 1.42 -0.30
N ASP A 106 -13.37 1.72 -1.57
CA ASP A 106 -13.13 0.70 -2.60
C ASP A 106 -11.75 0.05 -2.41
N LEU A 107 -10.72 0.82 -2.08
CA LEU A 107 -9.41 0.28 -1.69
C LEU A 107 -9.49 -0.58 -0.44
N ALA A 108 -10.23 -0.16 0.60
CA ALA A 108 -10.40 -0.93 1.83
C ALA A 108 -11.16 -2.24 1.61
N ALA A 109 -12.14 -2.24 0.71
CA ALA A 109 -12.94 -3.42 0.35
C ALA A 109 -12.20 -4.38 -0.60
N SER A 110 -11.17 -3.90 -1.30
CA SER A 110 -10.41 -4.69 -2.25
C SER A 110 -9.71 -5.89 -1.60
N GLN A 111 -9.42 -6.92 -2.39
CA GLN A 111 -8.62 -8.05 -1.91
C GLN A 111 -7.13 -7.72 -1.84
N ILE A 112 -6.70 -6.51 -2.22
CA ILE A 112 -5.28 -6.15 -2.29
C ILE A 112 -4.65 -6.23 -0.90
N PHE A 113 -5.23 -5.53 0.08
CA PHE A 113 -4.71 -5.55 1.44
C PHE A 113 -4.93 -6.88 2.15
N ARG A 114 -5.73 -7.81 1.60
CA ARG A 114 -5.83 -9.19 2.11
C ARG A 114 -4.73 -10.08 1.56
N ARG A 115 -4.45 -9.96 0.26
CA ARG A 115 -3.46 -10.76 -0.47
C ARG A 115 -2.03 -10.29 -0.19
N HIS A 116 -1.81 -8.98 -0.09
CA HIS A 116 -0.49 -8.37 0.01
C HIS A 116 -0.23 -7.84 1.42
N ARG A 117 0.89 -8.23 2.04
CA ARG A 117 1.33 -7.70 3.35
C ARG A 117 2.11 -6.40 3.22
N HIS A 118 2.78 -6.21 2.08
CA HIS A 118 3.60 -5.04 1.82
C HIS A 118 3.04 -4.28 0.62
N VAL A 119 2.55 -3.06 0.89
CA VAL A 119 1.88 -2.22 -0.11
C VAL A 119 2.64 -0.92 -0.28
N TRP A 120 2.90 -0.57 -1.53
CA TRP A 120 3.44 0.72 -1.95
C TRP A 120 2.36 1.47 -2.71
N LEU A 121 2.16 2.74 -2.36
CA LEU A 121 1.18 3.60 -3.02
C LEU A 121 1.94 4.69 -3.78
N VAL A 122 1.65 4.88 -5.07
CA VAL A 122 2.23 5.96 -5.87
C VAL A 122 1.09 6.74 -6.50
N ALA A 123 1.00 8.02 -6.15
CA ALA A 123 -0.07 8.88 -6.61
C ALA A 123 0.48 10.07 -7.40
N HIS A 124 -0.27 10.48 -8.42
CA HIS A 124 0.10 11.59 -9.29
C HIS A 124 -0.91 12.71 -9.25
N SER A 125 -0.42 13.95 -9.24
CA SER A 125 -1.24 15.16 -9.35
C SER A 125 -2.37 15.14 -8.31
N MET A 126 -3.61 15.41 -8.73
CA MET A 126 -4.82 15.33 -7.90
C MET A 126 -5.01 13.98 -7.19
N GLY A 127 -4.54 12.87 -7.78
CA GLY A 127 -4.60 11.54 -7.16
C GLY A 127 -3.89 11.48 -5.82
N GLY A 128 -2.84 12.31 -5.63
CA GLY A 128 -2.16 12.42 -4.34
C GLY A 128 -3.02 13.05 -3.26
N LEU A 129 -3.88 14.01 -3.60
CA LEU A 129 -4.81 14.63 -2.65
C LEU A 129 -5.91 13.63 -2.24
N ILE A 130 -6.45 12.90 -3.23
CA ILE A 130 -7.41 11.82 -3.01
C ILE A 130 -6.81 10.73 -2.10
N LEU A 131 -5.57 10.32 -2.36
CA LEU A 131 -4.88 9.32 -1.55
C LEU A 131 -4.66 9.81 -0.11
N LYS A 132 -4.16 11.03 0.10
CA LYS A 132 -4.00 11.62 1.44
C LYS A 132 -5.32 11.63 2.20
N ARG A 133 -6.40 12.06 1.55
CA ARG A 133 -7.72 12.10 2.18
C ARG A 133 -8.20 10.69 2.50
N SER A 134 -8.00 9.74 1.60
CA SER A 134 -8.36 8.33 1.81
C SER A 134 -7.66 7.71 3.02
N LEU A 135 -6.35 7.96 3.17
CA LEU A 135 -5.57 7.43 4.29
C LEU A 135 -5.92 8.10 5.62
N THR A 136 -6.21 9.40 5.62
CA THR A 136 -6.68 10.10 6.83
C THR A 136 -8.06 9.63 7.27
N LEU A 137 -8.95 9.32 6.33
CA LEU A 137 -10.24 8.67 6.62
C LEU A 137 -10.05 7.31 7.30
N TRP A 138 -9.11 6.48 6.83
CA TRP A 138 -8.81 5.19 7.48
C TRP A 138 -8.33 5.35 8.92
N VAL A 139 -7.53 6.37 9.23
CA VAL A 139 -7.17 6.67 10.62
C VAL A 139 -8.40 7.05 11.43
N GLN A 140 -9.27 7.90 10.89
CA GLN A 140 -10.50 8.35 11.57
C GLN A 140 -11.47 7.19 11.84
N GLU A 141 -11.56 6.25 10.90
CA GLU A 141 -12.44 5.08 10.97
C GLU A 141 -11.86 3.93 11.81
N ARG A 142 -10.63 4.05 12.30
CA ARG A 142 -9.88 3.01 13.03
C ARG A 142 -9.57 1.77 12.17
N LYS A 143 -9.14 2.01 10.93
CA LYS A 143 -8.65 1.01 9.99
C LYS A 143 -7.13 0.97 9.94
N GLU A 144 -6.47 1.11 11.11
CA GLU A 144 -5.01 1.19 11.20
C GLU A 144 -4.31 -0.05 10.63
N LEU A 145 -4.97 -1.22 10.64
CA LEU A 145 -4.44 -2.45 10.05
C LEU A 145 -4.18 -2.34 8.54
N LEU A 146 -4.97 -1.54 7.81
CA LEU A 146 -4.71 -1.26 6.39
C LEU A 146 -3.45 -0.39 6.25
N ILE A 147 -3.32 0.62 7.10
CA ILE A 147 -2.19 1.55 7.11
C ILE A 147 -0.90 0.83 7.50
N ASP A 148 -0.99 -0.14 8.42
CA ASP A 148 0.11 -1.01 8.85
C ASP A 148 0.63 -1.97 7.77
N ARG A 149 -0.01 -2.04 6.61
CA ARG A 149 0.50 -2.75 5.43
C ARG A 149 1.22 -1.83 4.44
N ILE A 150 1.11 -0.51 4.62
CA ILE A 150 1.72 0.46 3.71
C ILE A 150 3.19 0.67 4.08
N MET A 151 4.09 0.24 3.21
CA MET A 151 5.54 0.41 3.37
C MET A 151 6.00 1.81 2.96
N ALA A 152 5.39 2.37 1.92
CA ALA A 152 5.73 3.70 1.43
C ALA A 152 4.62 4.34 0.60
N VAL A 153 4.70 5.67 0.53
CA VAL A 153 3.84 6.52 -0.29
C VAL A 153 4.71 7.45 -1.14
N GLY A 154 4.60 7.32 -2.46
CA GLY A 154 5.21 8.20 -3.44
C GLY A 154 4.21 9.23 -3.96
N LEU A 155 4.53 10.52 -3.88
CA LEU A 155 3.66 11.61 -4.34
C LEU A 155 4.34 12.38 -5.48
N LEU A 156 3.83 12.23 -6.71
CA LEU A 156 4.39 12.85 -7.91
C LEU A 156 3.56 14.06 -8.36
N GLY A 157 4.12 15.26 -8.30
CA GLY A 157 3.48 16.49 -8.77
C GLY A 157 2.21 16.86 -7.99
N VAL A 158 2.12 16.59 -6.69
CA VAL A 158 0.85 16.75 -5.95
C VAL A 158 0.65 18.21 -5.49
N PRO A 159 -0.41 18.92 -5.93
CA PRO A 159 -0.64 20.34 -5.64
C PRO A 159 -1.22 20.55 -4.24
N SER A 160 -0.37 20.37 -3.23
CA SER A 160 -0.76 20.25 -1.82
C SER A 160 -1.19 21.58 -1.17
N ASN A 161 -0.73 22.73 -1.71
CA ASN A 161 -1.17 24.06 -1.28
C ASN A 161 -2.05 24.75 -2.34
N GLY A 162 -2.78 23.96 -3.11
CA GLY A 162 -3.49 24.42 -4.31
C GLY A 162 -2.55 24.53 -5.50
N ALA A 163 -3.11 24.80 -6.68
CA ALA A 163 -2.33 25.04 -7.89
C ALA A 163 -2.59 26.47 -8.38
N PRO A 164 -1.54 27.26 -8.73
CA PRO A 164 -1.71 28.51 -9.47
C PRO A 164 -2.50 28.30 -10.76
N LEU A 165 -2.45 27.08 -11.32
CA LEU A 165 -3.23 26.69 -12.47
C LEU A 165 -4.74 26.89 -12.25
N ALA A 166 -5.27 26.62 -11.05
CA ALA A 166 -6.68 26.82 -10.75
C ALA A 166 -7.03 28.32 -10.63
N ASP A 167 -6.09 29.16 -10.20
CA ASP A 167 -6.22 30.62 -10.28
C ASP A 167 -6.10 31.14 -11.71
N LEU A 168 -5.29 30.49 -12.53
CA LEU A 168 -5.11 30.79 -13.96
C LEU A 168 -6.37 30.44 -14.75
N VAL A 169 -7.01 29.31 -14.44
CA VAL A 169 -8.34 28.93 -14.94
C VAL A 169 -9.36 30.03 -14.67
N LYS A 170 -9.42 30.53 -13.43
CA LYS A 170 -10.33 31.60 -13.01
C LYS A 170 -9.98 32.95 -13.65
N LYS A 171 -8.71 33.23 -13.88
CA LYS A 171 -8.22 34.49 -14.48
C LYS A 171 -8.45 34.57 -15.98
N HIS A 172 -8.40 33.44 -16.70
CA HIS A 172 -8.54 33.40 -18.16
C HIS A 172 -9.95 33.08 -18.67
N GLY A 173 -10.95 33.04 -17.79
CA GLY A 173 -12.34 32.84 -18.21
C GLY A 173 -12.65 31.40 -18.63
N ILE A 174 -11.85 30.43 -18.20
CA ILE A 174 -12.03 29.00 -18.54
C ILE A 174 -13.30 28.44 -17.88
N ASP A 175 -13.83 29.10 -16.86
CA ASP A 175 -15.20 28.94 -16.36
C ASP A 175 -16.25 29.03 -17.49
N ARG A 176 -16.03 29.84 -18.54
CA ARG A 176 -16.91 29.89 -19.72
C ARG A 176 -16.75 28.68 -20.64
N ILE A 177 -15.54 28.14 -20.75
CA ILE A 177 -15.27 26.93 -21.53
C ILE A 177 -15.86 25.71 -20.80
N ALA A 178 -15.65 25.63 -19.49
CA ALA A 178 -16.24 24.64 -18.59
C ALA A 178 -17.76 24.61 -18.71
N LEU A 179 -18.43 25.77 -18.64
CA LEU A 179 -19.87 25.88 -18.86
C LEU A 179 -20.31 25.45 -20.28
N THR A 180 -19.50 25.71 -21.30
CA THR A 180 -19.80 25.33 -22.70
C THR A 180 -19.77 23.82 -22.91
N PHE A 181 -18.94 23.10 -22.17
CA PHE A 181 -18.82 21.63 -22.23
C PHE A 181 -19.62 20.90 -21.15
N GLY A 182 -20.45 21.60 -20.36
CA GLY A 182 -21.29 20.99 -19.32
C GLY A 182 -20.53 20.55 -18.07
N TRP A 183 -19.38 21.18 -17.79
CA TRP A 183 -18.58 20.90 -16.61
C TRP A 183 -19.18 21.61 -15.40
N ASN A 184 -19.44 20.87 -14.33
CA ASN A 184 -19.91 21.46 -13.08
C ASN A 184 -18.78 21.92 -12.14
N GLY A 185 -17.51 21.69 -12.53
CA GLY A 185 -16.34 22.36 -11.95
C GLY A 185 -16.05 22.08 -10.47
N ALA A 186 -16.88 21.30 -9.77
CA ALA A 186 -16.78 21.08 -8.33
C ALA A 186 -15.41 20.54 -7.90
N LEU A 187 -14.88 19.57 -8.66
CA LEU A 187 -13.55 19.01 -8.44
C LEU A 187 -12.44 20.06 -8.64
N LEU A 188 -12.61 20.97 -9.59
CA LEU A 188 -11.63 22.04 -9.88
C LEU A 188 -11.74 23.18 -8.86
N GLU A 189 -12.96 23.45 -8.37
CA GLU A 189 -13.23 24.43 -7.30
C GLU A 189 -12.43 24.08 -6.04
N ASP A 190 -12.43 22.80 -5.66
CA ASP A 190 -11.65 22.25 -4.54
C ASP A 190 -10.13 22.35 -4.74
N LEU A 191 -9.66 22.57 -5.97
CA LEU A 191 -8.23 22.75 -6.30
C LEU A 191 -7.80 24.22 -6.41
N THR A 192 -8.75 25.17 -6.37
CA THR A 192 -8.44 26.62 -6.41
C THR A 192 -7.77 27.11 -5.15
N THR A 193 -7.02 28.21 -5.20
CA THR A 193 -6.46 28.77 -3.95
C THR A 193 -7.52 29.27 -2.97
N ASN A 194 -8.76 29.51 -3.44
CA ASN A 194 -9.90 29.86 -2.61
C ASN A 194 -10.47 28.65 -1.84
N SER A 195 -10.15 27.42 -2.23
CA SER A 195 -10.40 26.22 -1.43
C SER A 195 -9.40 26.05 -0.29
N GLY A 196 -8.57 27.07 -0.02
CA GLY A 196 -7.44 27.03 0.91
C GLY A 196 -7.78 26.44 2.28
N SER A 197 -9.02 26.56 2.78
CA SER A 197 -9.43 25.90 4.03
C SER A 197 -9.46 24.37 3.93
N TYR A 198 -9.94 23.81 2.82
CA TYR A 198 -9.97 22.37 2.57
C TYR A 198 -8.56 21.80 2.42
N LEU A 199 -7.75 22.35 1.51
CA LEU A 199 -6.39 21.86 1.27
C LEU A 199 -5.50 22.04 2.49
N THR A 200 -5.63 23.16 3.22
CA THR A 200 -4.94 23.35 4.51
C THR A 200 -5.37 22.31 5.54
N SER A 201 -6.67 22.02 5.64
CA SER A 201 -7.17 20.98 6.55
C SER A 201 -6.65 19.59 6.16
N LEU A 202 -6.61 19.28 4.86
CA LEU A 202 -6.07 18.04 4.33
C LEU A 202 -4.59 17.89 4.66
N GLU A 203 -3.77 18.91 4.43
CA GLU A 203 -2.35 18.88 4.77
C GLU A 203 -2.12 18.80 6.29
N THR A 204 -2.92 19.51 7.08
CA THR A 204 -2.87 19.41 8.55
C THR A 204 -3.16 17.98 9.02
N ASN A 205 -4.18 17.34 8.46
CA ASN A 205 -4.53 15.95 8.77
C ASN A 205 -3.45 14.97 8.28
N TRP A 206 -2.87 15.22 7.12
CA TRP A 206 -1.77 14.43 6.56
C TRP A 206 -0.51 14.52 7.43
N GLU A 207 -0.14 15.71 7.86
CA GLU A 207 0.96 15.94 8.81
C GLU A 207 0.70 15.24 10.14
N GLY A 208 -0.55 15.31 10.64
CA GLY A 208 -0.98 14.58 11.83
C GLY A 208 -0.82 13.08 11.67
N LEU A 209 -1.25 12.51 10.54
CA LEU A 209 -1.05 11.10 10.20
C LEU A 209 0.43 10.76 10.20
N LYS A 210 1.25 11.50 9.44
CA LYS A 210 2.70 11.26 9.36
C LYS A 210 3.36 11.32 10.73
N ARG A 211 3.10 12.37 11.50
CA ARG A 211 3.67 12.55 12.85
C ARG A 211 3.28 11.42 13.79
N ASN A 212 2.00 11.05 13.82
CA ASN A 212 1.51 9.95 14.65
C ASN A 212 2.14 8.60 14.28
N ARG A 213 2.58 8.43 13.03
CA ARG A 213 3.31 7.24 12.57
C ARG A 213 4.78 7.32 12.97
N ASP A 214 5.42 8.47 12.80
CA ASP A 214 6.84 8.65 13.11
C ASP A 214 7.14 8.63 14.62
N THR A 215 6.22 9.10 15.46
CA THR A 215 6.43 9.22 16.92
C THR A 215 5.57 8.26 17.75
N GLY A 216 4.73 7.46 17.11
CA GLY A 216 3.83 6.54 17.80
C GLY A 216 4.56 5.35 18.43
N GLU A 217 3.80 4.50 19.11
CA GLU A 217 4.27 3.17 19.52
C GLU A 217 4.88 2.43 18.32
N PRO A 218 5.89 1.57 18.53
CA PRO A 218 6.44 0.72 17.47
C PRO A 218 5.32 -0.05 16.78
N ARG A 219 5.14 0.19 15.48
CA ARG A 219 4.17 -0.51 14.62
C ARG A 219 4.91 -1.43 13.67
N ARG A 220 4.14 -2.24 12.93
CA ARG A 220 4.70 -3.17 11.95
C ARG A 220 5.57 -2.45 10.91
N PHE A 221 5.11 -1.31 10.38
CA PHE A 221 5.90 -0.48 9.46
C PHE A 221 5.53 1.01 9.61
N THR A 222 6.52 1.89 9.63
CA THR A 222 6.33 3.33 9.47
C THR A 222 6.50 3.72 8.00
N PRO A 223 5.42 4.12 7.29
CA PRO A 223 5.50 4.36 5.85
C PRO A 223 6.56 5.40 5.49
N VAL A 224 7.45 5.09 4.55
CA VAL A 224 8.34 6.10 3.95
C VAL A 224 7.55 6.92 2.94
N ILE A 225 7.32 8.17 3.27
CA ILE A 225 6.69 9.14 2.36
C ILE A 225 7.77 9.88 1.58
N SER A 226 7.75 9.83 0.25
CA SER A 226 8.67 10.57 -0.64
C SER A 226 7.89 11.33 -1.70
N CYS A 227 8.41 12.49 -2.10
CA CYS A 227 7.71 13.39 -3.00
C CYS A 227 8.61 13.80 -4.17
N GLY A 228 7.99 13.89 -5.34
CA GLY A 228 8.64 14.18 -6.60
C GLY A 228 7.94 15.31 -7.34
N TYR A 229 8.70 16.19 -7.99
CA TYR A 229 8.17 17.38 -8.65
C TYR A 229 8.78 17.58 -10.02
N GLU A 230 8.01 18.14 -10.95
CA GLU A 230 8.51 18.54 -12.26
C GLU A 230 9.33 19.84 -12.21
N GLU A 231 10.30 19.96 -13.10
CA GLU A 231 11.03 21.22 -13.35
C GLU A 231 10.67 21.86 -14.68
N LYS A 232 10.26 21.07 -15.69
CA LYS A 232 10.01 21.62 -17.02
C LYS A 232 8.59 22.21 -17.10
N PRO A 233 8.43 23.41 -17.68
CA PRO A 233 7.12 23.95 -17.98
C PRO A 233 6.37 23.02 -18.92
N GLN A 234 5.04 22.99 -18.78
CA GLN A 234 4.18 22.20 -19.65
C GLN A 234 3.99 22.96 -20.97
N LEU A 235 4.97 22.85 -21.88
CA LEU A 235 4.88 23.49 -23.19
C LEU A 235 3.68 22.96 -23.99
N ALA A 236 2.95 23.88 -24.61
CA ALA A 236 1.88 23.56 -25.56
C ALA A 236 2.44 22.78 -26.76
N GLY A 237 1.68 21.80 -27.26
CA GLY A 237 2.05 20.98 -28.42
C GLY A 237 2.55 19.57 -28.11
N SER A 238 2.23 19.01 -26.93
CA SER A 238 2.48 17.58 -26.72
C SER A 238 1.58 16.74 -27.63
N ASP A 239 2.17 15.87 -28.46
CA ASP A 239 1.47 15.08 -29.51
C ASP A 239 0.50 14.01 -28.98
N TRP A 240 0.31 13.93 -27.67
CA TRP A 240 -0.71 13.09 -27.07
C TRP A 240 -2.08 13.80 -27.14
N TRP A 241 -3.14 13.04 -27.45
CA TRP A 241 -4.54 13.51 -27.45
C TRP A 241 -4.94 14.33 -26.20
N GLY A 242 -4.48 13.95 -25.01
CA GLY A 242 -4.74 14.68 -23.76
C GLY A 242 -4.02 16.02 -23.70
N GLY A 243 -2.85 16.11 -24.35
CA GLY A 243 -2.12 17.35 -24.58
C GLY A 243 -2.87 18.32 -25.48
N ARG A 244 -3.42 17.83 -26.60
CA ARG A 244 -4.26 18.66 -27.50
C ARG A 244 -5.57 19.10 -26.86
N VAL A 245 -6.18 18.23 -26.05
CA VAL A 245 -7.35 18.58 -25.23
C VAL A 245 -6.95 19.65 -24.22
N TRP A 246 -5.84 19.48 -23.50
CA TRP A 246 -5.32 20.54 -22.62
C TRP A 246 -5.05 21.84 -23.37
N ASP A 247 -4.28 21.82 -24.46
CA ASP A 247 -3.96 22.99 -25.27
C ASP A 247 -5.22 23.71 -25.79
N ALA A 248 -6.26 22.94 -26.14
CA ALA A 248 -7.56 23.49 -26.54
C ALA A 248 -8.36 24.06 -25.34
N LEU A 249 -8.17 23.52 -24.14
CA LEU A 249 -8.92 23.88 -22.94
C LEU A 249 -8.34 25.09 -22.19
N VAL A 250 -7.02 25.17 -22.07
CA VAL A 250 -6.35 26.26 -21.34
C VAL A 250 -5.57 27.21 -22.22
N GLY A 251 -5.63 26.99 -23.54
CA GLY A 251 -4.85 27.73 -24.52
C GLY A 251 -3.37 27.36 -24.45
N SER A 252 -2.65 27.66 -25.51
CA SER A 252 -1.20 27.49 -25.63
C SER A 252 -0.37 28.45 -24.74
N VAL A 253 -0.91 28.87 -23.60
CA VAL A 253 -0.46 30.05 -22.82
C VAL A 253 0.26 29.66 -21.52
N ILE A 254 0.29 28.37 -21.16
CA ILE A 254 0.94 27.94 -19.92
C ILE A 254 2.41 27.58 -20.18
N ASP A 255 3.27 28.58 -20.33
CA ASP A 255 4.73 28.39 -20.23
C ASP A 255 5.17 28.29 -18.76
N SER A 256 4.46 27.49 -17.96
CA SER A 256 4.74 27.33 -16.54
C SER A 256 4.65 25.87 -16.10
N THR A 257 5.35 25.56 -15.02
CA THR A 257 5.18 24.29 -14.31
C THR A 257 3.75 24.21 -13.77
N VAL A 258 3.14 23.02 -13.83
CA VAL A 258 1.74 22.81 -13.40
C VAL A 258 1.65 22.92 -11.88
N VAL A 259 2.62 22.35 -11.19
CA VAL A 259 2.78 22.42 -9.74
C VAL A 259 4.22 22.84 -9.44
N PRO A 260 4.50 24.16 -9.38
CA PRO A 260 5.79 24.63 -8.90
C PRO A 260 6.07 24.10 -7.49
N ASP A 261 7.33 23.90 -7.14
CA ASP A 261 7.75 23.38 -5.82
C ASP A 261 7.13 24.16 -4.62
N LEU A 262 6.86 25.45 -4.83
CA LEU A 262 6.18 26.32 -3.87
C LEU A 262 4.78 25.81 -3.45
N PHE A 263 4.07 25.16 -4.37
CA PHE A 263 2.71 24.64 -4.22
C PHE A 263 2.67 23.16 -3.86
N ALA A 264 3.84 22.52 -3.91
CA ALA A 264 4.02 21.12 -3.66
C ALA A 264 4.57 20.86 -2.24
N LYS A 265 4.48 21.84 -1.33
CA LYS A 265 4.92 21.67 0.06
C LYS A 265 3.98 20.74 0.79
N THR A 266 4.25 19.45 0.71
CA THR A 266 3.65 18.44 1.56
C THR A 266 4.72 17.83 2.46
N ALA A 267 4.29 17.29 3.59
CA ALA A 267 5.20 16.64 4.52
C ALA A 267 5.67 15.30 3.96
N CYS A 268 6.97 15.23 3.63
CA CYS A 268 7.65 14.06 3.10
C CYS A 268 8.98 13.87 3.81
N HIS A 269 9.53 12.65 3.76
CA HIS A 269 10.88 12.35 4.25
C HIS A 269 11.95 12.75 3.23
N ASP A 270 11.66 12.58 1.94
CA ASP A 270 12.54 12.94 0.83
C ASP A 270 11.76 13.75 -0.22
N ARG A 271 12.47 14.67 -0.89
CA ARG A 271 11.95 15.52 -1.96
C ARG A 271 12.90 15.47 -3.15
N ARG A 272 12.35 15.20 -4.34
CA ARG A 272 13.11 15.08 -5.59
C ARG A 272 12.53 15.97 -6.67
N HIS A 273 13.42 16.52 -7.47
CA HIS A 273 13.07 17.26 -8.67
C HIS A 273 13.42 16.40 -9.90
N PHE A 274 12.55 16.43 -10.90
CA PHE A 274 12.71 15.71 -12.15
C PHE A 274 12.67 16.69 -13.31
N SER A 275 13.67 16.60 -14.19
CA SER A 275 13.77 17.42 -15.40
C SER A 275 12.83 16.91 -16.52
N VAL A 276 11.55 16.72 -16.19
CA VAL A 276 10.47 16.25 -17.05
C VAL A 276 9.26 17.17 -16.91
N ARG A 277 8.27 17.03 -17.78
CA ARG A 277 6.99 17.74 -17.66
C ARG A 277 6.09 17.03 -16.65
N HIS A 278 5.10 17.75 -16.12
CA HIS A 278 4.15 17.21 -15.15
C HIS A 278 3.44 15.93 -15.62
N THR A 279 3.08 15.89 -16.90
CA THR A 279 2.42 14.74 -17.55
C THR A 279 3.34 13.56 -17.82
N ASP A 280 4.66 13.79 -17.87
CA ASP A 280 5.67 12.77 -18.09
C ASP A 280 6.23 12.21 -16.78
N LEU A 281 5.96 12.86 -15.63
CA LEU A 281 6.37 12.38 -14.30
C LEU A 281 5.93 10.94 -14.01
N ILE A 282 4.88 10.44 -14.65
CA ILE A 282 4.37 9.07 -14.47
C ILE A 282 4.59 8.20 -15.70
N LYS A 283 5.47 8.58 -16.61
CA LYS A 283 5.68 7.87 -17.88
C LYS A 283 7.16 7.59 -18.09
N PRO A 284 7.79 6.79 -17.21
CA PRO A 284 9.18 6.40 -17.42
C PRO A 284 9.32 5.69 -18.76
N THR A 285 10.41 5.97 -19.45
CA THR A 285 10.68 5.36 -20.77
C THR A 285 11.28 3.96 -20.67
N ASP A 286 12.05 3.71 -19.61
CA ASP A 286 12.77 2.47 -19.36
C ASP A 286 13.18 2.34 -17.87
N GLN A 287 13.86 1.23 -17.53
CA GLN A 287 14.32 0.92 -16.17
C GLN A 287 15.41 1.85 -15.63
N ASN A 288 16.02 2.70 -16.46
CA ASN A 288 17.02 3.68 -16.05
C ASN A 288 16.44 5.10 -16.02
N ASP A 289 15.17 5.28 -16.35
CA ASP A 289 14.49 6.55 -16.20
C ASP A 289 14.59 7.04 -14.76
N THR A 290 14.91 8.32 -14.58
CA THR A 290 15.11 8.93 -13.26
C THR A 290 13.93 8.75 -12.31
N VAL A 291 12.70 8.76 -12.81
CA VAL A 291 11.50 8.54 -12.00
C VAL A 291 11.40 7.07 -11.58
N HIS A 292 11.71 6.14 -12.49
CA HIS A 292 11.73 4.70 -12.17
C HIS A 292 12.79 4.39 -11.11
N VAL A 293 14.00 4.91 -11.29
CA VAL A 293 15.10 4.77 -10.32
C VAL A 293 14.71 5.37 -8.97
N TRP A 294 14.00 6.50 -8.95
CA TRP A 294 13.46 7.07 -7.71
C TRP A 294 12.47 6.12 -7.03
N LEU A 295 11.51 5.54 -7.76
CA LEU A 295 10.56 4.59 -7.18
C LEU A 295 11.27 3.36 -6.61
N ARG A 296 12.23 2.79 -7.37
CA ARG A 296 13.06 1.68 -6.91
C ARG A 296 13.78 2.02 -5.60
N ASN A 297 14.37 3.20 -5.50
CA ASN A 297 15.04 3.68 -4.30
C ASN A 297 14.08 3.90 -3.11
N LEU A 298 12.86 4.40 -3.37
CA LEU A 298 11.80 4.52 -2.38
C LEU A 298 11.44 3.14 -1.81
N ILE A 299 11.27 2.14 -2.67
CA ILE A 299 11.00 0.75 -2.29
C ILE A 299 12.13 0.20 -1.41
N ILE A 300 13.39 0.28 -1.88
CA ILE A 300 14.56 -0.21 -1.13
C ILE A 300 14.68 0.47 0.23
N THR A 301 14.49 1.79 0.28
CA THR A 301 14.58 2.57 1.52
C THR A 301 13.48 2.18 2.50
N SER A 302 12.25 2.00 2.03
CA SER A 302 11.12 1.56 2.86
C SER A 302 11.30 0.16 3.42
N ILE A 303 11.84 -0.78 2.62
CA ILE A 303 12.19 -2.13 3.05
C ILE A 303 13.28 -2.08 4.13
N THR A 304 14.33 -1.31 3.90
CA THR A 304 15.45 -1.18 4.82
C THR A 304 15.01 -0.56 6.15
N LYS A 305 14.17 0.49 6.10
CA LYS A 305 13.57 1.10 7.28
C LYS A 305 12.67 0.09 8.01
N GLY A 306 11.75 -0.57 7.31
CA GLY A 306 10.88 -1.58 7.89
C GLY A 306 11.63 -2.73 8.55
N ALA A 307 12.71 -3.22 7.93
CA ALA A 307 13.57 -4.25 8.50
C ALA A 307 14.35 -3.78 9.75
N SER A 308 14.54 -2.47 9.91
CA SER A 308 15.14 -1.89 11.12
C SER A 308 14.12 -1.69 12.25
N GLU A 309 12.87 -1.36 11.92
CA GLU A 309 11.78 -1.08 12.87
C GLU A 309 11.12 -2.36 13.39
N ASN A 310 10.98 -3.37 12.53
CA ASN A 310 10.17 -4.55 12.79
C ASN A 310 11.03 -5.82 12.73
N ARG A 311 12.08 -5.85 13.56
CA ARG A 311 12.80 -7.10 13.79
C ARG A 311 11.94 -7.99 14.67
N VAL A 312 11.14 -8.85 14.03
CA VAL A 312 10.74 -10.09 14.69
C VAL A 312 12.01 -10.90 14.87
N GLU A 313 12.60 -10.78 16.05
CA GLU A 313 13.76 -11.58 16.42
C GLU A 313 13.26 -12.91 16.98
N LEU A 314 13.45 -13.98 16.21
CA LEU A 314 13.41 -15.33 16.79
C LEU A 314 14.73 -15.51 17.55
N SER A 315 14.72 -15.05 18.80
CA SER A 315 15.87 -15.14 19.67
C SER A 315 16.02 -16.58 20.15
N THR A 316 17.20 -17.14 19.94
CA THR A 316 17.61 -18.42 20.53
C THR A 316 18.28 -18.16 21.88
N ARG A 317 17.84 -17.16 22.65
CA ARG A 317 18.35 -16.93 24.00
C ARG A 317 17.44 -17.60 25.01
N PRO A 318 17.96 -18.46 25.90
CA PRO A 318 17.16 -18.98 27.00
C PRO A 318 16.75 -17.81 27.90
N PRO A 319 15.52 -17.83 28.47
CA PRO A 319 15.10 -16.85 29.46
C PRO A 319 15.94 -17.03 30.73
N SER A 320 17.05 -16.30 30.81
CA SER A 320 17.93 -16.11 31.96
C SER A 320 18.14 -17.31 32.89
N ALA A 321 19.17 -18.12 32.60
CA ALA A 321 19.90 -18.84 33.64
C ALA A 321 21.35 -18.32 33.67
N ARG A 322 21.79 -17.86 34.84
CA ARG A 322 23.18 -17.48 35.12
C ARG A 322 24.07 -18.74 35.10
N SER A 323 24.58 -19.17 33.95
CA SER A 323 25.80 -20.00 33.84
C SER A 323 26.11 -20.38 32.40
N SER A 324 27.28 -19.96 31.93
CA SER A 324 28.23 -20.51 30.93
C SER A 324 27.87 -21.49 29.79
N GLU A 325 26.62 -21.86 29.50
CA GLU A 325 26.32 -22.74 28.34
C GLU A 325 25.16 -22.19 27.50
N ALA A 326 25.47 -21.86 26.25
CA ALA A 326 24.60 -21.18 25.31
C ALA A 326 23.76 -22.18 24.51
N THR A 327 22.56 -22.52 25.02
CA THR A 327 21.53 -23.24 24.25
C THR A 327 20.22 -22.47 24.25
N GLY A 328 19.70 -22.25 23.05
CA GLY A 328 18.53 -21.43 22.80
C GLY A 328 17.27 -22.21 22.59
N ARG A 329 16.29 -22.05 23.46
CA ARG A 329 14.96 -22.66 23.32
C ARG A 329 14.03 -21.66 22.65
N VAL A 330 13.28 -22.08 21.63
CA VAL A 330 12.18 -21.28 21.08
C VAL A 330 11.05 -21.32 22.10
N ASP A 331 10.83 -20.23 22.83
CA ASP A 331 9.73 -20.16 23.79
C ASP A 331 8.42 -19.84 23.05
N PHE A 332 7.73 -20.88 22.61
CA PHE A 332 6.39 -20.75 22.02
C PHE A 332 5.36 -20.22 23.03
N ASN A 333 5.60 -20.32 24.34
CA ASN A 333 4.63 -19.91 25.38
C ASN A 333 4.45 -18.39 25.50
N LEU A 334 5.41 -17.58 25.05
CA LEU A 334 5.27 -16.12 25.04
C LEU A 334 4.25 -15.65 23.98
N TYR A 335 4.13 -16.39 22.87
CA TYR A 335 3.08 -16.19 21.87
C TYR A 335 1.78 -16.93 22.25
N ASP A 336 1.89 -18.10 22.88
CA ASP A 336 0.72 -18.92 23.20
C ASP A 336 -0.12 -18.36 24.35
N ARG A 337 0.40 -17.49 25.24
CA ARG A 337 -0.45 -16.76 26.21
C ARG A 337 -1.42 -15.76 25.57
N VAL A 338 -1.20 -15.38 24.31
CA VAL A 338 -2.17 -14.60 23.52
C VAL A 338 -3.12 -15.55 22.74
N ALA A 339 -2.67 -16.76 22.38
CA ALA A 339 -3.44 -17.71 21.58
C ALA A 339 -4.29 -18.72 22.38
N THR A 340 -3.97 -19.01 23.65
CA THR A 340 -4.72 -19.95 24.51
C THR A 340 -6.11 -19.43 24.93
N LEU A 341 -6.46 -18.18 24.60
CA LEU A 341 -7.83 -17.68 24.72
C LEU A 341 -8.76 -18.06 23.54
N ASN A 342 -8.26 -18.65 22.45
CA ASN A 342 -9.02 -18.82 21.21
C ASN A 342 -8.87 -20.21 20.56
N GLN A 343 -9.29 -21.27 21.26
CA GLN A 343 -9.44 -22.62 20.67
C GLN A 343 -10.79 -22.82 19.94
N GLY A 344 -11.26 -21.81 19.23
CA GLY A 344 -12.36 -21.92 18.28
C GLY A 344 -11.96 -21.25 16.96
N HIS A 345 -12.50 -21.72 15.84
CA HIS A 345 -12.50 -21.01 14.56
C HIS A 345 -13.31 -19.70 14.69
N ASP A 346 -12.85 -18.78 15.52
CA ASP A 346 -13.65 -17.62 15.87
C ASP A 346 -13.37 -16.50 14.88
N VAL A 347 -14.40 -16.16 14.13
CA VAL A 347 -14.50 -14.98 13.25
C VAL A 347 -14.12 -13.69 14.00
N ARG A 348 -14.07 -13.72 15.35
CA ARG A 348 -13.58 -12.66 16.25
C ARG A 348 -12.11 -12.23 16.07
N ASN A 349 -11.26 -13.00 15.37
CA ASN A 349 -9.86 -12.58 15.11
C ASN A 349 -9.70 -11.74 13.84
N LEU A 350 -10.77 -11.56 13.06
CA LEU A 350 -10.77 -10.61 11.96
C LEU A 350 -11.29 -9.27 12.50
N ASP A 351 -10.59 -8.20 12.15
CA ASP A 351 -11.12 -6.86 12.31
C ASP A 351 -12.40 -6.78 11.49
N GLN A 352 -13.51 -6.47 12.17
CA GLN A 352 -14.84 -6.56 11.54
C GLN A 352 -15.01 -5.53 10.42
N GLN A 353 -14.24 -4.44 10.43
CA GLN A 353 -14.33 -3.39 9.42
C GLN A 353 -13.55 -3.71 8.14
N THR A 354 -12.38 -4.32 8.28
CA THR A 354 -11.44 -4.58 7.16
C THR A 354 -11.46 -6.05 6.73
N GLY A 355 -11.89 -6.95 7.60
CA GLY A 355 -11.77 -8.40 7.45
C GLY A 355 -10.31 -8.88 7.47
N LEU A 356 -9.37 -8.04 7.93
CA LEU A 356 -7.98 -8.41 8.13
C LEU A 356 -7.79 -9.03 9.51
N SER A 357 -6.87 -9.99 9.63
CA SER A 357 -6.48 -10.51 10.94
C SER A 357 -5.93 -9.38 11.82
N THR A 358 -6.51 -9.20 13.01
CA THR A 358 -6.00 -8.29 14.06
C THR A 358 -4.74 -8.83 14.73
N HIS A 359 -4.52 -10.14 14.62
CA HIS A 359 -3.41 -10.85 15.25
C HIS A 359 -2.31 -11.13 14.22
N PRO A 360 -1.03 -11.12 14.66
CA PRO A 360 0.08 -11.56 13.84
C PRO A 360 -0.10 -13.02 13.40
N GLU A 361 0.64 -13.39 12.36
CA GLU A 361 0.66 -14.73 11.76
C GLU A 361 0.63 -15.83 12.83
N ARG A 362 -0.27 -16.80 12.68
CA ARG A 362 -0.43 -17.88 13.64
C ARG A 362 0.44 -19.06 13.26
N ILE A 363 1.25 -19.52 14.21
CA ILE A 363 1.96 -20.78 14.09
C ILE A 363 0.99 -21.93 14.40
N VAL A 364 0.97 -22.93 13.51
CA VAL A 364 0.43 -24.25 13.80
C VAL A 364 1.48 -25.30 13.48
N PHE A 365 1.40 -26.45 14.12
CA PHE A 365 2.26 -27.58 13.80
C PHE A 365 1.57 -28.51 12.80
N ALA A 366 2.35 -29.08 11.88
CA ALA A 366 1.83 -29.99 10.87
C ALA A 366 1.22 -31.27 11.48
N ASN A 367 1.70 -31.69 12.65
CA ASN A 367 1.22 -32.83 13.42
C ASN A 367 1.69 -32.75 14.89
N SER A 368 1.11 -33.57 15.78
CA SER A 368 1.46 -33.61 17.20
C SER A 368 2.95 -33.93 17.47
N PRO A 369 3.61 -34.85 16.72
CA PRO A 369 5.06 -35.04 16.86
C PRO A 369 5.87 -33.78 16.57
N SER A 370 5.52 -32.99 15.54
CA SER A 370 6.21 -31.74 15.24
C SER A 370 6.07 -30.72 16.37
N GLU A 371 4.91 -30.65 17.01
CA GLU A 371 4.66 -29.80 18.16
C GLU A 371 5.49 -30.21 19.39
N GLU A 372 5.45 -31.50 19.73
CA GLU A 372 6.25 -32.07 20.82
C GLU A 372 7.75 -31.81 20.59
N GLN A 373 8.20 -32.01 19.36
CA GLN A 373 9.59 -31.81 19.00
C GLN A 373 10.01 -30.34 19.02
N ALA A 374 9.18 -29.43 18.50
CA ALA A 374 9.45 -28.00 18.48
C ALA A 374 9.67 -27.45 19.90
N ASN A 375 8.93 -27.94 20.90
CA ASN A 375 9.06 -27.51 22.29
C ASN A 375 10.43 -27.79 22.94
N SER A 376 11.24 -28.68 22.35
CA SER A 376 12.59 -29.01 22.81
C SER A 376 13.67 -28.74 21.75
N LEU A 377 13.27 -28.26 20.57
CA LEU A 377 14.17 -27.96 19.47
C LEU A 377 14.96 -26.66 19.73
N VAL A 378 16.28 -26.78 19.62
CA VAL A 378 17.24 -25.68 19.66
C VAL A 378 17.65 -25.33 18.25
N LEU A 379 17.24 -24.15 17.79
CA LEU A 379 17.62 -23.64 16.46
C LEU A 379 19.05 -23.10 16.49
N ARG A 380 19.85 -23.42 15.46
CA ARG A 380 21.25 -22.97 15.34
C ARG A 380 21.41 -21.87 14.30
N GLY A 381 22.34 -20.94 14.57
CA GLY A 381 22.65 -19.83 13.69
C GLY A 381 21.74 -18.61 13.85
N GLY A 382 21.04 -18.51 14.99
CA GLY A 382 20.27 -17.33 15.35
C GLY A 382 21.15 -16.15 15.82
N PRO A 383 20.55 -14.95 16.02
CA PRO A 383 19.12 -14.67 15.88
C PRO A 383 18.67 -14.74 14.42
N PHE A 384 17.43 -15.21 14.19
CA PHE A 384 16.80 -15.14 12.87
C PHE A 384 15.93 -13.91 12.81
N LEU A 385 16.11 -13.15 11.73
CA LEU A 385 15.43 -11.87 11.52
C LEU A 385 14.55 -11.99 10.28
N GLY A 386 13.36 -11.41 10.37
CA GLY A 386 12.45 -11.25 9.25
C GLY A 386 11.57 -10.03 9.44
N SER A 387 11.07 -9.48 8.33
CA SER A 387 10.02 -8.44 8.31
C SER A 387 8.70 -8.94 8.87
N THR A 388 8.49 -10.25 8.84
CA THR A 388 7.33 -10.93 9.40
C THR A 388 7.76 -12.18 10.19
N LEU A 389 6.83 -12.76 10.95
CA LEU A 389 7.09 -13.98 11.70
C LEU A 389 7.37 -15.14 10.74
N LEU A 390 6.62 -15.22 9.64
CA LEU A 390 6.84 -16.17 8.55
C LEU A 390 8.25 -16.02 7.94
N ASP A 391 8.70 -14.79 7.67
CA ASP A 391 10.04 -14.57 7.11
C ASP A 391 11.14 -14.99 8.09
N ALA A 392 10.95 -14.70 9.39
CA ALA A 392 11.87 -15.15 10.44
C ALA A 392 11.92 -16.68 10.52
N TRP A 393 10.78 -17.36 10.37
CA TRP A 393 10.72 -18.83 10.32
C TRP A 393 11.34 -19.41 9.06
N TYR A 394 11.15 -18.80 7.89
CA TYR A 394 11.86 -19.21 6.68
C TYR A 394 13.38 -19.05 6.83
N ALA A 395 13.84 -17.95 7.43
CA ALA A 395 15.25 -17.74 7.74
C ALA A 395 15.79 -18.81 8.71
N ALA A 396 14.99 -19.19 9.72
CA ALA A 396 15.32 -20.29 10.62
C ALA A 396 15.42 -21.64 9.88
N ALA A 397 14.44 -21.97 9.03
CA ALA A 397 14.41 -23.22 8.27
C ALA A 397 15.59 -23.34 7.29
N ALA A 398 15.98 -22.24 6.66
CA ALA A 398 17.14 -22.20 5.78
C ALA A 398 18.47 -22.58 6.47
N LYS A 399 18.55 -22.46 7.80
CA LYS A 399 19.73 -22.84 8.62
C LYS A 399 19.53 -24.15 9.40
N ASN A 400 18.31 -24.66 9.46
CA ASN A 400 17.94 -25.80 10.29
C ASN A 400 17.20 -26.83 9.44
N THR A 401 17.93 -27.80 8.90
CA THR A 401 17.45 -28.77 7.90
C THR A 401 16.31 -29.68 8.36
N CYS A 402 16.09 -29.80 9.68
CA CYS A 402 14.96 -30.54 10.23
C CYS A 402 13.68 -29.72 10.31
N LEU A 403 13.71 -28.44 9.96
CA LEU A 403 12.56 -27.56 9.98
C LEU A 403 12.05 -27.32 8.55
N LYS A 404 10.76 -27.56 8.35
CA LYS A 404 10.02 -27.17 7.16
C LYS A 404 8.94 -26.16 7.55
N VAL A 405 8.81 -25.13 6.74
CA VAL A 405 7.87 -24.04 6.95
C VAL A 405 7.01 -23.96 5.71
N GLU A 406 5.70 -24.00 5.90
CA GLU A 406 4.72 -23.72 4.87
C GLU A 406 3.81 -22.59 5.36
N ALA A 407 3.17 -21.89 4.43
CA ALA A 407 2.18 -20.88 4.76
C ALA A 407 0.87 -21.19 4.05
N SER A 408 -0.26 -20.89 4.70
CA SER A 408 -1.54 -20.84 4.01
C SER A 408 -1.51 -19.83 2.87
N VAL A 409 -2.47 -19.94 1.95
CA VAL A 409 -2.57 -19.03 0.79
C VAL A 409 -2.70 -17.56 1.22
N ASP A 410 -3.41 -17.29 2.32
CA ASP A 410 -3.54 -15.96 2.93
C ASP A 410 -2.34 -15.57 3.81
N ARG A 411 -1.37 -16.47 3.97
CA ARG A 411 -0.16 -16.37 4.81
C ARG A 411 -0.45 -16.04 6.28
N LEU A 412 -1.70 -16.16 6.74
CA LEU A 412 -2.07 -15.93 8.15
C LEU A 412 -1.74 -17.13 9.03
N LYS A 413 -1.57 -18.32 8.44
CA LYS A 413 -1.25 -19.57 9.13
C LYS A 413 0.10 -20.07 8.64
N ILE A 414 1.07 -20.08 9.54
CA ILE A 414 2.40 -20.67 9.37
C ILE A 414 2.32 -22.11 9.84
N ILE A 415 2.52 -23.07 8.95
CA ILE A 415 2.55 -24.50 9.26
C ILE A 415 4.02 -24.90 9.45
N LEU A 416 4.39 -25.21 10.68
CA LEU A 416 5.71 -25.70 11.02
C LEU A 416 5.69 -27.22 11.09
N ALA A 417 6.56 -27.86 10.32
CA ALA A 417 6.85 -29.28 10.45
C ALA A 417 8.30 -29.45 10.91
N VAL A 418 8.51 -30.23 11.96
CA VAL A 418 9.85 -30.70 12.32
C VAL A 418 10.02 -32.04 11.64
N ASP A 419 10.40 -31.99 10.36
CA ASP A 419 10.64 -33.17 9.54
C ASP A 419 12.13 -33.47 9.51
N GLY A 420 12.54 -34.50 10.24
CA GLY A 420 13.88 -35.02 10.13
C GLY A 420 14.33 -35.78 11.36
N LYS A 421 15.50 -36.40 11.23
CA LYS A 421 16.24 -36.97 12.35
C LYS A 421 16.69 -35.77 13.22
N THR A 422 15.93 -35.44 14.25
CA THR A 422 16.49 -34.66 15.36
C THR A 422 17.44 -35.55 16.14
N VAL A 423 18.42 -34.95 16.82
CA VAL A 423 19.31 -35.66 17.73
C VAL A 423 19.06 -35.10 19.11
N GLN A 424 18.76 -35.99 20.06
CA GLN A 424 18.65 -35.62 21.47
C GLN A 424 20.04 -35.45 22.07
N CYS A 425 20.29 -34.27 22.63
CA CYS A 425 21.51 -33.92 23.31
C CYS A 425 21.45 -34.29 24.80
N SER A 426 22.61 -34.34 25.43
CA SER A 426 22.75 -34.40 26.89
C SER A 426 21.94 -33.26 27.51
N GLY A 427 20.95 -33.57 28.34
CA GLY A 427 20.04 -32.57 28.92
C GLY A 427 18.67 -32.44 28.24
N GLY A 428 18.36 -33.27 27.24
CA GLY A 428 17.01 -33.39 26.67
C GLY A 428 16.66 -32.36 25.59
N ALA A 429 17.56 -31.42 25.29
CA ALA A 429 17.44 -30.55 24.12
C ALA A 429 17.55 -31.37 22.83
N MET A 430 16.85 -30.95 21.78
CA MET A 430 16.98 -31.53 20.46
C MET A 430 17.61 -30.55 19.48
N VAL A 431 18.46 -31.05 18.59
CA VAL A 431 19.03 -30.27 17.47
C VAL A 431 18.74 -30.98 16.15
N CYS A 432 18.80 -30.27 15.03
CA CYS A 432 18.72 -30.95 13.73
C CYS A 432 19.95 -31.86 13.54
N LYS A 433 19.78 -33.05 12.94
CA LYS A 433 20.91 -33.94 12.64
C LYS A 433 22.00 -33.22 11.84
N GLY A 434 23.24 -33.41 12.28
CA GLY A 434 24.42 -32.75 11.72
C GLY A 434 24.82 -31.48 12.46
N GLN A 435 23.99 -30.98 13.38
CA GLN A 435 24.37 -29.91 14.30
C GLN A 435 24.98 -30.49 15.58
N SER A 436 25.89 -29.75 16.21
CA SER A 436 26.51 -30.16 17.47
C SER A 436 25.54 -30.00 18.65
N CYS A 437 25.60 -30.94 19.58
CA CYS A 437 25.10 -30.76 20.93
C CYS A 437 26.13 -29.92 21.69
N THR A 438 25.75 -28.72 22.11
CA THR A 438 26.60 -27.83 22.91
C THR A 438 26.01 -27.72 24.29
#